data_AF-A0A4P6KHM5-F1
#
_entry.id   AF-A0A4P6KHM5-F1
#
_cell.length_a   1.000
_cell.length_b   1.000
_cell.length_c   1.000
_cell.angle_alpha   90.00
_cell.angle_beta   90.00
_cell.angle_gamma   90.00
#
_symmetry.space_group_name_H-M   'P 1'
#
loop_
_entity.id
_entity.type
_entity.pdbx_description
1 polymer ?
#
loop_
_entity_poly.entity_id
_entity_poly.type
_entity_poly.pdbx_seq_one_letter_code
_entity_poly.pdbx_strand_id
1 'polypeptide(L)'
;MDTRSSSLARVNTRALLLPYALALIVSVSVLQAVIAVTGGEITLLSGVLVAAIALALGVWFWLNRRALRRIRFGGAIAHSVAFVTITTSMNLHVVLRTVSLAGGDDGFAAAAHLLLATPWFGATLIMSVAWGLGLLIHLIGAILGRGWED
;
A
#
# COMPACT_ATOMS: atom_id res chain seq x y z
N MET A 1 -26.76 -38.88 20.29
CA MET A 1 -25.57 -38.06 20.62
C MET A 1 -25.28 -37.22 19.40
N ASP A 2 -25.79 -36.00 19.39
CA ASP A 2 -25.89 -35.16 18.19
C ASP A 2 -24.58 -34.40 17.98
N THR A 3 -23.79 -34.79 16.99
CA THR A 3 -22.56 -34.10 16.58
C THR A 3 -22.96 -32.80 15.86
N ARG A 4 -23.24 -31.73 16.61
CA ARG A 4 -23.25 -30.38 16.06
C ARG A 4 -21.82 -30.02 15.69
N SER A 5 -21.43 -30.35 14.46
CA SER A 5 -20.30 -29.71 13.80
C SER A 5 -20.62 -28.22 13.74
N SER A 6 -20.09 -27.47 14.71
CA SER A 6 -20.08 -26.02 14.67
C SER A 6 -19.30 -25.62 13.43
N SER A 7 -19.99 -25.42 12.30
CA SER A 7 -19.42 -24.75 11.16
C SER A 7 -19.17 -23.31 11.60
N LEU A 8 -17.95 -23.05 12.07
CA LEU A 8 -17.46 -21.68 12.25
C LEU A 8 -17.68 -21.01 10.89
N ALA A 9 -18.61 -20.04 10.83
CA ALA A 9 -18.95 -19.34 9.61
C ALA A 9 -17.66 -18.87 8.93
N ARG A 10 -17.28 -19.54 7.84
CA ARG A 10 -16.02 -19.32 7.15
C ARG A 10 -16.12 -17.94 6.51
N VAL A 11 -15.30 -16.99 6.96
CA VAL A 11 -15.27 -15.66 6.35
C VAL A 11 -14.89 -15.83 4.88
N ASN A 12 -15.70 -15.29 3.98
CA ASN A 12 -15.41 -15.31 2.56
C ASN A 12 -14.28 -14.31 2.26
N THR A 13 -13.04 -14.82 2.24
CA THR A 13 -11.82 -14.03 2.00
C THR A 13 -11.89 -13.25 0.70
N ARG A 14 -12.42 -13.85 -0.38
CA ARG A 14 -12.56 -13.17 -1.68
C ARG A 14 -13.51 -11.99 -1.58
N ALA A 15 -14.67 -12.17 -0.95
CA ALA A 15 -15.65 -11.10 -0.79
C ALA A 15 -15.15 -9.93 0.09
N LEU A 16 -14.17 -10.18 0.96
CA LEU A 16 -13.59 -9.14 1.81
C LEU A 16 -12.37 -8.46 1.17
N LEU A 17 -11.38 -9.23 0.71
CA LEU A 17 -10.08 -8.71 0.27
C LEU A 17 -10.06 -8.22 -1.17
N LEU A 18 -10.88 -8.81 -2.06
CA LEU A 18 -10.90 -8.40 -3.46
C LEU A 18 -11.45 -6.97 -3.64
N PRO A 19 -12.60 -6.58 -3.05
CA PRO A 19 -13.07 -5.21 -3.15
C PRO A 19 -12.10 -4.21 -2.53
N TYR A 20 -11.45 -4.58 -1.42
CA TYR A 20 -10.40 -3.78 -0.79
C TYR A 20 -9.22 -3.53 -1.74
N ALA A 21 -8.69 -4.59 -2.36
CA ALA A 21 -7.58 -4.47 -3.29
C ALA A 21 -7.95 -3.62 -4.51
N LEU A 22 -9.13 -3.84 -5.11
CA LEU A 22 -9.60 -3.07 -6.25
C LEU A 22 -9.83 -1.59 -5.91
N ALA A 23 -10.47 -1.31 -4.77
CA ALA A 23 -10.69 0.06 -4.31
C ALA A 23 -9.36 0.79 -4.08
N LEU A 24 -8.37 0.11 -3.51
CA LEU A 24 -7.04 0.69 -3.31
C LEU A 24 -6.32 0.94 -4.64
N ILE A 25 -6.32 -0.03 -5.56
CA ILE A 25 -5.73 0.14 -6.89
C ILE A 25 -6.35 1.35 -7.59
N VAL A 26 -7.68 1.44 -7.62
CA VAL A 26 -8.38 2.58 -8.24
C VAL A 26 -8.00 3.90 -7.55
N SER A 27 -8.01 3.94 -6.22
CA SER A 27 -7.68 5.16 -5.46
C SER A 27 -6.25 5.64 -5.75
N VAL A 28 -5.30 4.70 -5.78
CA VAL A 28 -3.91 4.99 -6.06
C VAL A 28 -3.71 5.37 -7.53
N SER A 29 -4.40 4.72 -8.48
CA SER A 29 -4.36 5.12 -9.89
C SER A 29 -4.88 6.54 -10.10
N VAL A 30 -5.96 6.94 -9.41
CA VAL A 30 -6.47 8.32 -9.43
C VAL A 30 -5.43 9.29 -8.86
N LEU A 31 -4.82 8.96 -7.72
CA LEU A 31 -3.73 9.77 -7.16
C LEU A 31 -2.57 9.94 -8.15
N GLN A 32 -2.11 8.86 -8.79
CA GLN A 32 -1.03 8.93 -9.76
C GLN A 32 -1.40 9.78 -10.99
N ALA A 33 -2.65 9.66 -11.46
CA ALA A 33 -3.16 10.51 -12.54
C ALA A 33 -3.18 11.98 -12.13
N VAL A 34 -3.62 12.30 -10.91
CA VAL A 34 -3.60 13.68 -10.37
C VAL A 34 -2.17 14.22 -10.37
N ILE A 35 -1.21 13.47 -9.81
CA ILE A 35 0.20 13.89 -9.79
C ILE A 35 0.72 14.14 -11.21
N ALA A 36 0.41 13.24 -12.15
CA ALA A 36 0.87 13.35 -13.54
C ALA A 36 0.33 14.61 -14.23
N VAL A 37 -0.97 14.93 -14.07
CA VAL A 37 -1.57 16.12 -14.71
C VAL A 37 -1.22 17.43 -14.01
N THR A 38 -0.78 17.39 -12.74
CA THR A 38 -0.31 18.58 -12.01
C THR A 38 1.20 18.82 -12.13
N GLY A 39 1.86 18.25 -13.14
CA GLY A 39 3.29 18.49 -13.43
C GLY A 39 4.25 17.43 -12.91
N GLY A 40 3.75 16.31 -12.37
CA GLY A 40 4.56 15.19 -11.88
C GLY A 40 5.25 15.43 -10.54
N GLU A 41 5.02 16.58 -9.91
CA GLU A 41 5.52 16.89 -8.56
C GLU A 41 4.55 16.44 -7.49
N ILE A 42 5.11 16.08 -6.33
CA ILE A 42 4.31 15.88 -5.13
C ILE A 42 3.99 17.25 -4.53
N THR A 43 2.74 17.64 -4.64
CA THR A 43 2.16 18.88 -4.12
C THR A 43 1.37 18.65 -2.82
N LEU A 44 0.90 19.72 -2.20
CA LEU A 44 -0.02 19.66 -1.07
C LEU A 44 -1.28 18.84 -1.39
N LEU A 45 -1.85 18.99 -2.59
CA LEU A 45 -3.03 18.23 -3.02
C LEU A 45 -2.75 16.73 -3.02
N SER A 46 -1.64 16.29 -3.64
CA SER A 46 -1.27 14.87 -3.60
C SER A 46 -0.97 14.39 -2.18
N GLY A 47 -0.38 15.23 -1.33
CA GLY A 47 -0.15 14.91 0.08
C GLY A 47 -1.47 14.66 0.84
N VAL A 48 -2.48 15.53 0.62
CA VAL A 48 -3.82 15.37 1.20
C VAL A 48 -4.50 14.10 0.68
N LEU A 49 -4.38 13.79 -0.62
CA LEU A 49 -4.93 12.57 -1.21
C LEU A 49 -4.27 11.31 -0.65
N VAL A 50 -2.94 11.29 -0.49
CA VAL A 50 -2.22 10.19 0.17
C VAL A 50 -2.69 10.03 1.61
N ALA A 51 -2.82 11.12 2.36
CA ALA A 51 -3.31 11.09 3.74
C ALA A 51 -4.74 10.55 3.82
N ALA A 52 -5.62 10.94 2.89
CA ALA A 52 -6.98 10.43 2.80
C ALA A 52 -7.01 8.92 2.51
N ILE A 53 -6.16 8.43 1.59
CA ILE A 53 -6.02 6.99 1.32
C ILE A 53 -5.53 6.26 2.57
N ALA A 54 -4.49 6.76 3.24
CA ALA A 54 -3.96 6.17 4.46
C ALA A 54 -5.01 6.10 5.58
N LEU A 55 -5.79 7.17 5.77
CA LEU A 55 -6.90 7.21 6.72
C LEU A 55 -7.98 6.20 6.35
N ALA A 56 -8.40 6.14 5.08
CA ALA A 56 -9.40 5.19 4.60
C ALA A 56 -8.94 3.73 4.82
N LEU A 57 -7.66 3.43 4.60
CA LEU A 57 -7.07 2.13 4.90
C LEU A 57 -7.11 1.81 6.39
N GLY A 58 -6.73 2.75 7.26
CA GLY A 58 -6.79 2.58 8.71
C GLY A 58 -8.22 2.35 9.22
N VAL A 59 -9.18 3.14 8.73
CA VAL A 59 -10.61 2.98 9.05
C VAL A 59 -11.12 1.63 8.56
N TRP A 60 -10.85 1.26 7.32
CA TRP A 60 -11.26 -0.03 6.77
C TRP A 60 -10.69 -1.20 7.57
N PHE A 61 -9.40 -1.15 7.90
CA PHE A 61 -8.73 -2.17 8.70
C PHE A 61 -9.37 -2.29 10.09
N TRP A 62 -9.65 -1.15 10.74
CA TRP A 62 -10.30 -1.12 12.04
C TRP A 62 -11.70 -1.74 12.02
N LEU A 63 -12.53 -1.35 11.04
CA LEU A 63 -13.90 -1.86 10.89
C LEU A 63 -13.90 -3.37 10.61
N ASN A 64 -12.92 -3.86 9.84
CA ASN A 64 -12.85 -5.26 9.42
C ASN A 64 -11.94 -6.13 10.30
N ARG A 65 -11.36 -5.58 11.38
CA ARG A 65 -10.36 -6.27 12.24
C ARG A 65 -10.82 -7.65 12.74
N ARG A 66 -12.10 -7.79 13.08
CA ARG A 66 -12.67 -9.07 13.57
C ARG A 66 -12.71 -10.11 12.45
N ALA A 67 -13.07 -9.72 11.24
CA ALA A 67 -13.11 -10.61 10.07
C ALA A 67 -11.68 -10.98 9.64
N LEU A 68 -10.76 -10.01 9.62
CA LEU A 68 -9.35 -10.24 9.30
C LEU A 68 -8.67 -11.20 10.29
N ARG A 69 -9.02 -11.15 11.58
CA ARG A 69 -8.56 -12.12 12.59
C ARG A 69 -9.16 -13.51 12.41
N ARG A 70 -10.18 -13.73 11.59
CA ARG A 70 -10.69 -15.07 11.28
C ARG A 70 -10.04 -15.66 10.03
N ILE A 71 -9.52 -14.82 9.13
CA ILE A 71 -8.77 -15.23 7.95
C ILE A 71 -7.32 -15.53 8.37
N ARG A 72 -6.77 -16.68 7.97
CA ARG A 72 -5.36 -16.99 8.18
C ARG A 72 -4.51 -15.91 7.48
N PHE A 73 -3.66 -15.23 8.24
CA PHE A 73 -2.84 -14.11 7.77
C PHE A 73 -3.60 -12.90 7.22
N GLY A 74 -4.91 -12.76 7.49
CA GLY A 74 -5.74 -11.71 6.87
C GLY A 74 -5.18 -10.29 7.04
N GLY A 75 -4.66 -9.97 8.22
CA GLY A 75 -4.02 -8.67 8.48
C GLY A 75 -2.73 -8.47 7.69
N ALA A 76 -1.87 -9.49 7.63
CA ALA A 76 -0.63 -9.44 6.86
C ALA A 76 -0.91 -9.31 5.36
N ILE A 77 -1.88 -10.07 4.82
CA ILE A 77 -2.28 -9.98 3.40
C ILE A 77 -2.83 -8.58 3.09
N ALA A 78 -3.71 -8.03 3.95
CA ALA A 78 -4.25 -6.70 3.74
C ALA A 78 -3.15 -5.61 3.74
N HIS A 79 -2.18 -5.72 4.65
CA HIS A 79 -1.04 -4.80 4.69
C HIS A 79 -0.12 -5.01 3.48
N SER A 80 0.17 -6.25 3.07
CA SER A 80 0.98 -6.53 1.87
C SER A 80 0.37 -5.93 0.62
N VAL A 81 -0.94 -6.07 0.43
CA VAL A 81 -1.66 -5.42 -0.68
C VAL A 81 -1.50 -3.90 -0.60
N ALA A 82 -1.68 -3.32 0.60
CA ALA A 82 -1.52 -1.88 0.79
C ALA A 82 -0.12 -1.38 0.41
N PHE A 83 0.89 -2.03 0.99
CA PHE A 83 2.29 -1.74 0.80
C PHE A 83 2.70 -1.87 -0.67
N VAL A 84 2.41 -3.02 -1.29
CA VAL A 84 2.80 -3.25 -2.70
C VAL A 84 2.10 -2.25 -3.61
N THR A 85 0.78 -2.08 -3.50
CA THR A 85 0.05 -1.16 -4.40
C THR A 85 0.57 0.28 -4.27
N ILE A 86 0.72 0.79 -3.06
CA ILE A 86 1.15 2.18 -2.85
C ILE A 86 2.62 2.35 -3.25
N THR A 87 3.52 1.52 -2.71
CA THR A 87 4.96 1.64 -2.95
C THR A 87 5.30 1.43 -4.42
N THR A 88 4.74 0.41 -5.08
CA THR A 88 4.99 0.18 -6.51
C THR A 88 4.46 1.34 -7.35
N SER A 89 3.30 1.91 -7.03
CA SER A 89 2.78 3.05 -7.80
C SER A 89 3.67 4.29 -7.72
N MET A 90 4.17 4.62 -6.52
CA MET A 90 5.05 5.78 -6.30
C MET A 90 6.40 5.58 -6.95
N ASN A 91 6.99 4.39 -6.78
CA ASN A 91 8.26 4.06 -7.41
C ASN A 91 8.15 4.02 -8.93
N LEU A 92 7.07 3.45 -9.48
CA LEU A 92 6.86 3.44 -10.92
C LEU A 92 6.77 4.86 -11.48
N HIS A 93 5.98 5.74 -10.83
CA HIS A 93 5.86 7.12 -11.26
C HIS A 93 7.21 7.85 -11.25
N VAL A 94 7.96 7.76 -10.14
CA VAL A 94 9.25 8.44 -10.05
C VAL A 94 10.25 7.86 -11.04
N VAL A 95 10.24 6.55 -11.30
CA VAL A 95 11.13 5.90 -12.28
C VAL A 95 10.84 6.42 -13.68
N LEU A 96 9.57 6.47 -14.09
CA LEU A 96 9.18 7.00 -15.39
C LEU A 96 9.65 8.45 -15.56
N ARG A 97 9.48 9.27 -14.51
CA ARG A 97 9.90 10.67 -14.50
C ARG A 97 11.43 10.82 -14.50
N THR A 98 12.13 9.97 -13.77
CA THR A 98 13.60 9.94 -13.73
C THR A 98 14.15 9.59 -15.10
N VAL A 99 13.60 8.57 -15.76
CA VAL A 99 13.98 8.18 -17.13
C VAL A 99 13.70 9.32 -18.11
N SER A 100 12.57 10.01 -18.00
CA SER A 100 12.27 11.14 -18.89
C SER A 100 13.23 12.32 -18.71
N LEU A 101 13.66 12.60 -17.48
CA LEU A 101 14.60 13.71 -17.18
C LEU A 101 16.05 13.35 -17.51
N ALA A 102 16.45 12.10 -17.30
CA ALA A 102 17.81 11.63 -17.56
C ALA A 102 18.22 11.72 -19.05
N GLY A 103 17.24 11.78 -19.96
CA GLY A 103 17.47 12.00 -21.38
C GLY A 103 17.60 13.46 -21.82
N GLY A 104 17.44 14.44 -20.91
CA GLY A 104 17.60 15.87 -21.20
C GLY A 104 19.00 16.41 -20.92
N ASP A 105 19.22 17.70 -21.21
CA ASP A 105 20.53 18.35 -21.10
C ASP A 105 21.14 18.30 -19.69
N ASP A 106 20.30 18.41 -18.65
CA ASP A 106 20.71 18.31 -17.23
C ASP A 106 20.83 16.85 -16.73
N GLY A 107 20.39 15.88 -17.55
CA GLY A 107 20.50 14.43 -17.38
C GLY A 107 20.50 13.93 -15.93
N PHE A 108 21.66 13.44 -15.48
CA PHE A 108 21.85 12.86 -14.15
C PHE A 108 21.59 13.85 -13.01
N ALA A 109 21.95 15.13 -13.16
CA ALA A 109 21.76 16.12 -12.12
C ALA A 109 20.26 16.39 -11.86
N ALA A 110 19.45 16.45 -12.91
CA ALA A 110 17.99 16.58 -12.80
C ALA A 110 17.36 15.35 -12.14
N ALA A 111 17.79 14.14 -12.53
CA ALA A 111 17.36 12.89 -11.92
C ALA A 111 17.72 12.81 -10.42
N ALA A 112 18.95 13.18 -10.05
CA ALA A 112 19.40 13.20 -8.67
C ALA A 112 18.62 14.23 -7.83
N HIS A 113 18.40 15.43 -8.38
CA HIS A 113 17.59 16.46 -7.71
C HIS A 113 16.18 15.95 -7.43
N LEU A 114 15.52 15.36 -8.43
CA LEU A 114 14.20 14.76 -8.28
C LEU A 114 14.16 13.74 -7.13
N LEU A 115 15.11 12.81 -7.10
CA LEU A 115 15.08 11.69 -6.15
C LEU A 115 15.51 12.07 -4.74
N LEU A 116 16.41 13.04 -4.58
CA LEU A 116 17.07 13.33 -3.30
C LEU A 116 16.68 14.67 -2.68
N ALA A 117 16.27 15.65 -3.48
CA ALA A 117 16.02 17.02 -3.03
C ALA A 117 14.53 17.43 -3.07
N THR A 118 13.65 16.54 -3.54
CA THR A 118 12.20 16.79 -3.59
C THR A 118 11.42 15.86 -2.66
N PRO A 119 10.12 16.09 -2.43
CA PRO A 119 9.30 15.19 -1.61
C PRO A 119 9.20 13.74 -2.15
N TRP A 120 9.64 13.47 -3.38
CA TRP A 120 9.77 12.11 -3.91
C TRP A 120 10.70 11.23 -3.08
N PHE A 121 11.72 11.79 -2.42
CA PHE A 121 12.54 11.06 -1.45
C PHE A 121 11.68 10.50 -0.31
N GLY A 122 10.80 11.33 0.23
CA GLY A 122 9.88 10.93 1.30
C GLY A 122 8.87 9.88 0.83
N ALA A 123 8.25 10.11 -0.33
CA ALA A 123 7.24 9.22 -0.87
C ALA A 123 7.80 7.86 -1.34
N THR A 124 9.06 7.78 -1.75
CA THR A 124 9.64 6.52 -2.24
C THR A 124 10.45 5.83 -1.15
N LEU A 125 11.37 6.52 -0.48
CA LEU A 125 12.27 5.89 0.49
C LEU A 125 11.66 5.86 1.90
N ILE A 126 11.35 7.02 2.47
CA ILE A 126 10.89 7.12 3.87
C ILE A 126 9.59 6.34 4.05
N MET A 127 8.64 6.51 3.13
CA MET A 127 7.35 5.81 3.19
C MET A 127 7.52 4.29 3.04
N SER A 128 8.39 3.83 2.14
CA SER A 128 8.68 2.40 2.00
C SER A 128 9.27 1.80 3.27
N VAL A 129 10.16 2.51 3.95
CA VAL A 129 10.72 2.06 5.23
C VAL A 129 9.62 2.01 6.30
N ALA A 130 8.84 3.07 6.46
CA ALA A 130 7.81 3.13 7.50
C ALA A 130 6.74 2.03 7.32
N TRP A 131 6.24 1.86 6.10
CA TRP A 131 5.24 0.84 5.80
C TRP A 131 5.85 -0.57 5.76
N GLY A 132 7.08 -0.71 5.28
CA GLY A 132 7.82 -1.97 5.30
C GLY A 132 8.04 -2.49 6.73
N LEU A 133 8.34 -1.60 7.68
CA LEU A 133 8.40 -1.95 9.10
C LEU A 133 7.04 -2.41 9.64
N GLY A 134 5.96 -1.71 9.29
CA GLY A 134 4.60 -2.13 9.63
C GLY A 134 4.26 -3.52 9.09
N LEU A 135 4.60 -3.78 7.82
CA LEU A 135 4.43 -5.09 7.18
C LEU A 135 5.26 -6.17 7.88
N LEU A 136 6.53 -5.89 8.21
CA LEU A 136 7.40 -6.81 8.93
C LEU A 136 6.79 -7.21 10.29
N ILE A 137 6.24 -6.26 11.03
CA ILE A 137 5.53 -6.52 12.29
C ILE A 137 4.34 -7.47 12.06
N HIS A 138 3.54 -7.25 11.02
CA HIS A 138 2.43 -8.14 10.70
C HIS A 138 2.88 -9.55 10.29
N LEU A 139 3.98 -9.67 9.55
CA LEU A 139 4.55 -10.96 9.14
C LEU A 139 5.12 -11.72 10.34
N ILE A 140 5.87 -11.06 11.22
CA ILE A 140 6.34 -11.66 12.48
C ILE A 140 5.16 -12.12 13.33
N GLY A 141 4.14 -11.28 13.49
CA GLY A 141 2.92 -11.64 14.24
C GLY A 141 2.16 -12.81 13.60
N ALA A 142 2.17 -12.93 12.27
CA ALA A 142 1.61 -14.07 11.55
C ALA A 142 2.38 -15.37 11.82
N ILE A 143 3.72 -15.32 11.79
CA ILE A 143 4.60 -16.46 12.07
C ILE A 143 4.42 -16.93 13.53
N LEU A 144 4.48 -16.02 14.49
CA LEU A 144 4.36 -16.34 15.92
C LEU A 144 2.96 -16.81 16.33
N GLY A 145 1.92 -16.38 15.62
CA GLY A 145 0.53 -16.57 16.05
C GLY A 145 -0.06 -17.93 15.69
N ARG A 146 -0.11 -18.26 14.39
CA ARG A 146 -0.86 -19.43 13.88
C ARG A 146 -0.01 -20.46 13.13
N GLY A 147 1.31 -20.27 13.11
CA GLY A 147 2.21 -21.11 12.32
C GLY A 147 2.02 -20.95 10.81
N TRP A 148 3.11 -21.09 10.04
CA TRP A 148 3.06 -21.00 8.58
C TRP A 148 2.55 -22.30 7.92
N GLU A 149 2.77 -23.45 8.55
CA GLU A 149 2.64 -24.77 7.89
C GLU A 149 1.51 -25.69 8.39
N ASP A 150 0.67 -25.27 9.35
CA ASP A 150 -0.46 -26.10 9.83
C ASP A 150 -1.78 -25.89 9.07
#